data_AF-A0A060TAC3-F1
#
_entry.id   AF-A0A060TAC3-F1
#
_cell.length_a   1.000
_cell.length_b   1.000
_cell.length_c   1.000
_cell.angle_alpha   90.00
_cell.angle_beta   90.00
_cell.angle_gamma   90.00
#
_symmetry.space_group_name_H-M   'P 1'
#
loop_
_entity.id
_entity.type
_entity.pdbx_description
1 polymer ?
#
loop_
_entity_poly.entity_id
_entity_poly.type
_entity_poly.pdbx_seq_one_letter_code
_entity_poly.pdbx_strand_id
1 'polypeptide(L)'
;MSKQLRRSLKNVTNGYSSVEIQVRNATSNDSWGPSTGDMHEIALLTYHDKYVQDVVKILEKRLNDKGKNWRHIMKALTIVLYCLYEGSDVFLSWLRSKAFLIATLRAFRYVDSRNIDHGGPIRTKSMALTELLQNDEKLAKEKENYRLIRAQMGKPGILDLNSPRPRNPEFRPSQDFGPSSRLTLDLSSLGRPESSSEAPSPRRSGPVSEGRYSLSVSRQLHPIEEGNELVQIASREVLEMQPSFSLVN
;
A
#
# COMPACT_ATOMS: atom_id res chain seq x y z
N MET A 1 -5.53 6.60 31.44
CA MET A 1 -4.15 6.42 30.95
C MET A 1 -4.15 6.23 29.44
N SER A 2 -3.46 7.12 28.70
CA SER A 2 -3.41 7.04 27.23
C SER A 2 -2.73 5.74 26.76
N LYS A 3 -3.17 5.18 25.63
CA LYS A 3 -2.55 3.99 25.00
C LYS A 3 -1.05 4.20 24.76
N GLN A 4 -0.66 5.46 24.52
CA GLN A 4 0.70 5.89 24.32
C GLN A 4 1.56 5.83 25.60
N LEU A 5 1.00 6.17 26.77
CA LEU A 5 1.73 6.01 28.05
C LEU A 5 1.95 4.53 28.41
N ARG A 6 0.92 3.69 28.19
CA ARG A 6 0.99 2.25 28.49
C ARG A 6 2.01 1.52 27.61
N ARG A 7 2.19 1.93 26.34
CA ARG A 7 3.26 1.39 25.48
C ARG A 7 4.65 1.87 25.94
N SER A 8 4.79 3.14 26.34
CA SER A 8 6.08 3.68 26.79
C SER A 8 6.57 2.97 28.05
N LEU A 9 5.67 2.71 29.00
CA LEU A 9 5.98 1.90 30.19
C LEU A 9 6.37 0.46 29.81
N LYS A 10 5.62 -0.20 28.91
CA LYS A 10 5.97 -1.54 28.41
C LYS A 10 7.29 -1.59 27.63
N ASN A 11 7.72 -0.48 27.04
CA ASN A 11 8.99 -0.42 26.31
C ASN A 11 10.17 -0.43 27.28
N VAL A 12 10.07 0.32 28.38
CA VAL A 12 11.10 0.39 29.43
C VAL A 12 11.17 -0.93 30.21
N THR A 13 10.03 -1.54 30.55
CA THR A 13 10.00 -2.79 31.34
C THR A 13 10.45 -4.03 30.56
N ASN A 14 10.36 -4.01 29.22
CA ASN A 14 10.71 -5.16 28.38
C ASN A 14 12.11 -5.06 27.76
N GLY A 15 12.86 -3.97 28.01
CA GLY A 15 14.21 -3.79 27.49
C GLY A 15 14.30 -3.72 25.96
N TYR A 16 13.25 -3.20 25.29
CA TYR A 16 13.29 -3.05 23.83
C TYR A 16 14.33 -2.01 23.41
N SER A 17 15.09 -2.30 22.34
CA SER A 17 16.02 -1.33 21.74
C SER A 17 15.27 -0.16 21.11
N SER A 18 15.97 0.96 20.86
CA SER A 18 15.39 2.12 20.17
C SER A 18 14.83 1.75 18.80
N VAL A 19 15.54 0.88 18.07
CA VAL A 19 15.13 0.35 16.76
C VAL A 19 13.87 -0.50 16.88
N GLU A 20 13.82 -1.42 17.86
CA GLU A 20 12.62 -2.23 18.10
C GLU A 20 11.40 -1.35 18.42
N ILE A 21 11.57 -0.32 19.24
CA ILE A 21 10.50 0.62 19.60
C ILE A 21 10.00 1.36 18.36
N GLN A 22 10.90 1.81 17.50
CA GLN A 22 10.57 2.53 16.26
C GLN A 22 9.74 1.66 15.31
N VAL A 23 10.19 0.44 15.02
CA VAL A 23 9.47 -0.49 14.16
C VAL A 23 8.12 -0.88 14.78
N ARG A 24 8.04 -1.03 16.10
CA ARG A 24 6.77 -1.29 16.81
C ARG A 24 5.78 -0.13 16.71
N ASN A 25 6.26 1.10 16.74
CA ASN A 25 5.43 2.29 16.61
C ASN A 25 4.91 2.43 15.17
N ALA A 26 5.77 2.23 14.17
CA ALA A 26 5.41 2.23 12.75
C ALA A 26 4.40 1.12 12.39
N THR A 27 4.48 -0.03 13.07
CA THR A 27 3.57 -1.19 12.91
C THR A 27 2.47 -1.28 13.98
N SER A 28 2.14 -0.17 14.63
CA SER A 28 1.11 -0.12 15.70
C SER A 28 -0.31 -0.41 15.18
N ASN A 29 -1.25 -0.71 16.07
CA ASN A 29 -2.66 -0.93 15.73
C ASN A 29 -3.46 0.38 15.48
N ASP A 30 -2.78 1.51 15.33
CA ASP A 30 -3.42 2.82 15.14
C ASP A 30 -4.09 2.94 13.75
N SER A 31 -4.98 3.92 13.57
CA SER A 31 -5.80 4.00 12.36
C SER A 31 -5.07 4.44 11.10
N TRP A 32 -3.92 5.09 11.25
CA TRP A 32 -3.05 5.60 10.19
C TRP A 32 -1.86 4.68 9.92
N GLY A 33 -1.36 4.65 8.68
CA GLY A 33 -0.17 3.88 8.30
C GLY A 33 1.15 4.50 8.80
N PRO A 34 2.29 3.82 8.61
CA PRO A 34 3.60 4.43 8.84
C PRO A 34 3.80 5.61 7.89
N SER A 35 4.51 6.65 8.35
CA SER A 35 4.87 7.77 7.48
C SER A 35 5.99 7.37 6.51
N THR A 36 6.13 8.09 5.39
CA THR A 36 7.24 7.88 4.46
C THR A 36 8.61 8.06 5.14
N GLY A 37 8.70 9.01 6.09
CA GLY A 37 9.89 9.20 6.91
C GLY A 37 10.22 7.97 7.76
N ASP A 38 9.23 7.42 8.46
CA ASP A 38 9.41 6.19 9.27
C ASP A 38 9.89 5.02 8.41
N MET A 39 9.28 4.84 7.23
CA MET A 39 9.66 3.76 6.30
C MET A 39 11.09 3.92 5.79
N HIS A 40 11.47 5.15 5.43
CA HIS A 40 12.81 5.44 4.95
C HIS A 40 13.87 5.21 6.05
N GLU A 41 13.61 5.69 7.26
CA GLU A 41 14.53 5.51 8.39
C GLU A 41 14.69 4.01 8.74
N ILE A 42 13.59 3.25 8.76
CA ILE A 42 13.63 1.79 8.96
C ILE A 42 14.43 1.11 7.84
N ALA A 43 14.27 1.52 6.58
CA ALA A 43 15.04 0.97 5.48
C ALA A 43 16.55 1.23 5.65
N LEU A 44 16.95 2.44 6.08
CA LEU A 44 18.35 2.75 6.38
C LEU A 44 18.91 1.89 7.52
N LEU A 45 18.12 1.62 8.56
CA LEU A 45 18.52 0.75 9.67
C LEU A 45 18.82 -0.68 9.21
N THR A 46 18.24 -1.15 8.10
CA THR A 46 18.53 -2.49 7.57
C THR A 46 19.97 -2.67 7.07
N TYR A 47 20.72 -1.59 6.81
CA TYR A 47 22.11 -1.66 6.36
C TYR A 47 23.10 -1.93 7.50
N HIS A 48 22.66 -1.89 8.76
CA HIS A 48 23.49 -2.20 9.92
C HIS A 48 23.16 -3.58 10.49
N ASP A 49 24.15 -4.48 10.57
CA ASP A 49 23.97 -5.88 10.99
C ASP A 49 23.27 -6.05 12.34
N LYS A 50 23.56 -5.18 13.31
CA LYS A 50 22.89 -5.23 14.63
C LYS A 50 21.42 -4.78 14.53
N TYR A 51 21.14 -3.71 13.78
CA TYR A 51 19.81 -3.11 13.73
C TYR A 51 18.87 -3.89 12.81
N VAL A 52 19.37 -4.50 11.74
CA VAL A 52 18.55 -5.34 10.88
C VAL A 52 17.94 -6.51 11.65
N GLN A 53 18.67 -7.11 12.60
CA GLN A 53 18.15 -8.19 13.45
C GLN A 53 16.96 -7.72 14.31
N ASP A 54 17.03 -6.52 14.88
CA ASP A 54 15.94 -5.91 15.63
C ASP A 54 14.73 -5.59 14.74
N VAL A 55 14.98 -5.09 13.53
CA VAL A 55 13.93 -4.79 12.54
C VAL A 55 13.19 -6.07 12.13
N VAL A 56 13.93 -7.10 11.68
CA VAL A 56 13.33 -8.36 11.19
C VAL A 56 12.58 -9.09 12.30
N LYS A 57 13.09 -9.08 13.54
CA LYS A 57 12.43 -9.68 14.71
C LYS A 57 11.05 -9.10 14.96
N ILE A 58 10.90 -7.77 14.89
CA ILE A 58 9.59 -7.13 15.06
C ILE A 58 8.69 -7.42 13.86
N LEU A 59 9.20 -7.32 12.63
CA LEU A 59 8.42 -7.57 11.42
C LEU A 59 7.91 -9.01 11.34
N GLU A 60 8.74 -10.00 11.65
CA GLU A 60 8.36 -11.42 11.69
C GLU A 60 7.18 -11.64 12.64
N LYS A 61 7.26 -11.07 13.85
CA LYS A 61 6.18 -11.16 14.83
C LYS A 61 4.88 -10.53 14.33
N ARG A 62 4.96 -9.41 13.59
CA ARG A 62 3.79 -8.68 13.06
C ARG A 62 3.18 -9.35 11.84
N LEU A 63 3.99 -9.99 11.00
CA LEU A 63 3.52 -10.75 9.84
C LEU A 63 2.82 -12.05 10.26
N ASN A 64 3.20 -12.62 11.42
CA ASN A 64 2.57 -13.80 11.99
C ASN A 64 1.36 -13.49 12.90
N ASP A 65 0.91 -12.23 12.97
CA ASP A 65 -0.33 -11.87 13.66
C ASP A 65 -1.57 -12.46 12.93
N LYS A 66 -2.71 -12.52 13.62
CA LYS A 66 -3.95 -13.13 13.07
C LYS A 66 -5.20 -12.29 13.35
N GLY A 67 -6.21 -12.45 12.48
CA GLY A 67 -7.57 -11.96 12.69
C GLY A 67 -7.65 -10.46 13.01
N LYS A 68 -8.10 -10.14 14.23
CA LYS A 68 -8.33 -8.75 14.71
C LYS A 68 -7.10 -7.84 14.66
N ASN A 69 -5.90 -8.41 14.57
CA ASN A 69 -4.63 -7.67 14.46
C ASN A 69 -4.25 -7.36 13.00
N TRP A 70 -5.19 -7.39 12.06
CA TRP A 70 -4.95 -7.15 10.62
C TRP A 70 -4.16 -5.86 10.32
N ARG A 71 -4.29 -4.81 11.15
CA ARG A 71 -3.53 -3.55 10.97
C ARG A 71 -2.02 -3.76 11.16
N HIS A 72 -1.61 -4.62 12.09
CA HIS A 72 -0.20 -4.96 12.27
C HIS A 72 0.36 -5.60 11.00
N ILE A 73 -0.37 -6.56 10.44
CA ILE A 73 0.00 -7.28 9.21
C ILE A 73 0.07 -6.31 8.04
N MET A 74 -0.96 -5.48 7.84
CA MET A 74 -1.02 -4.48 6.78
C MET A 74 0.15 -3.49 6.82
N LYS A 75 0.46 -2.96 8.00
CA LYS A 75 1.56 -1.99 8.16
C LYS A 75 2.92 -2.66 8.02
N ALA A 76 3.09 -3.87 8.56
CA ALA A 76 4.31 -4.65 8.38
C ALA A 76 4.56 -4.97 6.90
N LEU A 77 3.55 -5.42 6.15
CA LEU A 77 3.66 -5.64 4.70
C LEU A 77 4.04 -4.35 3.95
N THR A 78 3.51 -3.22 4.38
CA THR A 78 3.86 -1.92 3.79
C THR A 78 5.33 -1.57 3.99
N ILE A 79 5.86 -1.77 5.20
CA ILE A 79 7.29 -1.55 5.50
C ILE A 79 8.17 -2.56 4.74
N VAL A 80 7.78 -3.83 4.70
CA VAL A 80 8.51 -4.88 3.98
C VAL A 80 8.59 -4.56 2.49
N LEU A 81 7.48 -4.12 1.87
CA LEU A 81 7.48 -3.67 0.47
C LEU A 81 8.41 -2.48 0.25
N TYR A 82 8.44 -1.52 1.17
CA TYR A 82 9.36 -0.39 1.07
C TYR A 82 10.83 -0.84 1.17
N CYS A 83 11.15 -1.69 2.15
CA CYS A 83 12.48 -2.26 2.33
C CYS A 83 12.87 -3.19 1.18
N LEU A 84 11.91 -3.77 0.46
CA LEU A 84 12.19 -4.54 -0.76
C LEU A 84 12.84 -3.66 -1.82
N TYR A 85 12.42 -2.38 -1.94
CA TYR A 85 12.97 -1.45 -2.92
C TYR A 85 14.28 -0.78 -2.46
N GLU A 86 14.33 -0.31 -1.21
CA GLU A 86 15.47 0.49 -0.71
C GLU A 86 16.35 -0.17 0.34
N GLY A 87 15.92 -1.29 0.92
CA GLY A 87 16.62 -1.96 2.01
C GLY A 87 17.87 -2.71 1.57
N SER A 88 18.58 -3.23 2.57
CA SER A 88 19.82 -3.99 2.39
C SER A 88 19.60 -5.39 1.80
N ASP A 89 20.65 -5.94 1.18
CA ASP A 89 20.61 -7.32 0.65
C ASP A 89 20.46 -8.37 1.76
N VAL A 90 20.96 -8.08 2.97
CA VAL A 90 20.77 -8.93 4.16
C VAL A 90 19.28 -9.04 4.50
N PHE A 91 18.54 -7.94 4.45
CA PHE A 91 17.09 -7.94 4.66
C PHE A 91 16.36 -8.73 3.57
N LEU A 92 16.77 -8.60 2.30
CA LEU A 92 16.21 -9.38 1.19
C LEU A 92 16.46 -10.88 1.35
N SER A 93 17.65 -11.27 1.78
CA SER A 93 17.99 -12.66 2.06
C SER A 93 17.08 -13.25 3.15
N TRP A 94 16.89 -12.51 4.26
CA TRP A 94 15.93 -12.90 5.29
C TRP A 94 14.50 -13.02 4.74
N LEU A 95 14.06 -12.06 3.91
CA LEU A 95 12.72 -12.07 3.35
C LEU A 95 12.49 -13.27 2.41
N ARG A 96 13.49 -13.65 1.61
CA ARG A 96 13.46 -14.88 0.79
C ARG A 96 13.38 -16.14 1.67
N SER A 97 14.16 -16.20 2.75
CA SER A 97 14.09 -17.31 3.72
C SER A 97 12.70 -17.43 4.36
N LYS A 98 12.00 -16.32 4.56
CA LYS A 98 10.65 -16.26 5.14
C LYS A 98 9.53 -16.12 4.10
N ALA A 99 9.78 -16.43 2.84
CA ALA A 99 8.79 -16.30 1.76
C ALA A 99 7.50 -17.09 2.04
N PHE A 100 7.58 -18.23 2.73
CA PHE A 100 6.40 -19.01 3.14
C PHE A 100 5.43 -18.18 4.01
N LEU A 101 5.95 -17.37 4.94
CA LEU A 101 5.11 -16.53 5.80
C LEU A 101 4.28 -15.56 4.96
N ILE A 102 4.90 -14.92 3.97
CA ILE A 102 4.22 -14.02 3.03
C ILE A 102 3.22 -14.78 2.16
N ALA A 103 3.56 -15.99 1.71
CA ALA A 103 2.66 -16.82 0.93
C ALA A 103 1.37 -17.17 1.69
N THR A 104 1.44 -17.42 3.01
CA THR A 104 0.24 -17.69 3.82
C THR A 104 -0.73 -16.49 3.86
N LEU A 105 -0.20 -15.26 3.77
CA LEU A 105 -1.01 -14.03 3.82
C LEU A 105 -1.84 -13.82 2.53
N ARG A 106 -1.55 -14.55 1.46
CA ARG A 106 -2.35 -14.54 0.21
C ARG A 106 -3.77 -15.08 0.43
N ALA A 107 -3.97 -15.92 1.43
CA ALA A 107 -5.28 -16.46 1.81
C ALA A 107 -5.84 -15.78 3.08
N PHE A 108 -5.22 -14.68 3.55
CA PHE A 108 -5.67 -14.01 4.77
C PHE A 108 -7.08 -13.46 4.62
N ARG A 109 -7.96 -13.80 5.56
CA ARG A 109 -9.35 -13.34 5.62
C ARG A 109 -9.65 -12.77 7.00
N TYR A 110 -10.16 -11.54 7.01
CA TYR A 110 -10.73 -10.93 8.20
C TYR A 110 -11.85 -9.99 7.78
N VAL A 111 -13.06 -10.32 8.21
CA VAL A 111 -14.25 -9.49 8.02
C VAL A 111 -14.64 -8.96 9.39
N ASP A 112 -14.75 -7.64 9.52
CA ASP A 112 -15.11 -7.01 10.80
C ASP A 112 -16.62 -7.09 11.08
N SER A 113 -17.06 -6.68 12.27
CA SER A 113 -18.48 -6.68 12.65
C SER A 113 -19.39 -5.83 11.76
N ARG A 114 -18.81 -4.91 11.00
CA ARG A 114 -19.51 -4.08 9.98
C ARG A 114 -19.56 -4.74 8.60
N ASN A 115 -19.21 -6.02 8.51
CA ASN A 115 -19.10 -6.79 7.27
C ASN A 115 -18.10 -6.21 6.24
N ILE A 116 -17.04 -5.55 6.73
CA ILE A 116 -15.97 -4.98 5.90
C ILE A 116 -14.81 -5.98 5.82
N ASP A 117 -14.43 -6.39 4.60
CA ASP A 117 -13.25 -7.25 4.38
C ASP A 117 -11.95 -6.43 4.46
N HIS A 118 -11.26 -6.55 5.61
CA HIS A 118 -9.91 -5.99 5.76
C HIS A 118 -8.80 -6.94 5.27
N GLY A 119 -9.15 -8.19 4.93
CA GLY A 119 -8.21 -9.14 4.35
C GLY A 119 -7.92 -8.85 2.88
N GLY A 120 -8.85 -8.28 2.12
CA GLY A 120 -8.68 -7.96 0.70
C GLY A 120 -7.35 -7.24 0.39
N PRO A 121 -7.08 -6.07 0.99
CA PRO A 121 -5.83 -5.35 0.78
C PRO A 121 -4.56 -6.12 1.20
N ILE A 122 -4.64 -6.97 2.24
CA ILE A 122 -3.53 -7.84 2.67
C ILE A 122 -3.21 -8.84 1.57
N ARG A 123 -4.23 -9.50 1.01
CA ARG A 123 -4.06 -10.49 -0.05
C ARG A 123 -3.44 -9.87 -1.30
N THR A 124 -3.93 -8.72 -1.75
CA THR A 124 -3.38 -8.00 -2.91
C THR A 124 -1.90 -7.65 -2.73
N LYS A 125 -1.53 -7.09 -1.57
CA LYS A 125 -0.12 -6.75 -1.27
C LYS A 125 0.77 -7.99 -1.18
N SER A 126 0.27 -9.06 -0.57
CA SER A 126 1.03 -10.31 -0.41
C SER A 126 1.26 -11.02 -1.74
N MET A 127 0.29 -10.98 -2.66
CA MET A 127 0.45 -11.50 -4.02
C MET A 127 1.51 -10.73 -4.79
N ALA A 128 1.45 -9.40 -4.79
CA ALA A 128 2.46 -8.57 -5.44
C ALA A 128 3.87 -8.79 -4.85
N LEU A 129 3.97 -8.88 -3.52
CA LEU A 129 5.25 -9.15 -2.84
C LEU A 129 5.81 -10.54 -3.21
N THR A 130 4.96 -11.56 -3.27
CA THR A 130 5.37 -12.92 -3.64
C THR A 130 5.87 -12.95 -5.09
N GLU A 131 5.20 -12.27 -6.00
CA GLU A 131 5.61 -12.18 -7.41
C GLU A 131 6.98 -11.51 -7.57
N LEU A 132 7.22 -10.41 -6.85
CA LEU A 132 8.51 -9.71 -6.86
C LEU A 132 9.64 -10.56 -6.27
N LEU A 133 9.36 -11.40 -5.27
CA LEU A 133 10.36 -12.30 -4.67
C LEU A 133 10.72 -13.49 -5.55
N GLN A 134 9.85 -13.87 -6.49
CA GLN A 134 10.08 -14.99 -7.40
C GLN A 134 10.86 -14.58 -8.66
N ASN A 135 10.79 -13.33 -9.07
CA ASN A 135 11.42 -12.83 -10.28
C ASN A 135 12.41 -11.70 -9.97
N ASP A 136 13.69 -12.06 -9.88
CA ASP A 136 14.78 -11.15 -9.56
C ASP A 136 14.99 -10.06 -10.64
N GLU A 137 14.77 -10.38 -11.92
CA GLU A 137 14.88 -9.39 -13.02
C GLU A 137 13.78 -8.33 -12.90
N LYS A 138 12.55 -8.76 -12.62
CA LYS A 138 11.41 -7.85 -12.39
C LYS A 138 11.68 -6.96 -11.18
N LEU A 139 12.20 -7.54 -10.10
CA LEU A 139 12.57 -6.79 -8.89
C LEU A 139 13.66 -5.76 -9.17
N ALA A 140 14.71 -6.11 -9.90
CA ALA A 140 15.80 -5.19 -10.25
C ALA A 140 15.28 -4.01 -11.08
N LYS A 141 14.41 -4.26 -12.06
CA LYS A 141 13.77 -3.22 -12.86
C LYS A 141 12.88 -2.31 -12.03
N GLU A 142 12.08 -2.87 -11.13
CA GLU A 142 11.19 -2.09 -10.26
C GLU A 142 11.98 -1.22 -9.26
N LYS A 143 13.09 -1.74 -8.72
CA LYS A 143 14.04 -0.97 -7.90
C LYS A 143 14.61 0.23 -8.64
N GLU A 144 15.03 0.04 -9.89
CA GLU A 144 15.59 1.13 -10.69
C GLU A 144 14.53 2.19 -11.01
N ASN A 145 13.34 1.76 -11.42
CA ASN A 145 12.21 2.66 -11.65
C ASN A 145 11.85 3.44 -10.38
N TYR A 146 11.81 2.79 -9.23
CA TYR A 146 11.53 3.42 -7.94
C TYR A 146 12.57 4.50 -7.60
N ARG A 147 13.86 4.22 -7.80
CA ARG A 147 14.96 5.18 -7.60
C ARG A 147 14.83 6.38 -8.53
N LEU A 148 14.50 6.16 -9.80
CA LEU A 148 14.31 7.22 -10.78
C LEU A 148 13.15 8.16 -10.37
N ILE A 149 11.99 7.60 -10.04
CA ILE A 149 10.82 8.36 -9.60
C ILE A 149 11.16 9.15 -8.33
N ARG A 150 11.85 8.54 -7.36
CA ARG A 150 12.25 9.22 -6.13
C ARG A 150 13.20 10.40 -6.42
N ALA A 151 14.16 10.22 -7.32
CA ALA A 151 15.07 11.28 -7.73
C ALA A 151 14.36 12.45 -8.44
N GLN A 152 13.31 12.16 -9.22
CA GLN A 152 12.47 13.18 -9.86
C GLN A 152 11.62 13.94 -8.83
N MET A 153 11.04 13.24 -7.85
CA MET A 153 10.20 13.84 -6.80
C MET A 153 11.00 14.73 -5.83
N GLY A 154 12.32 14.52 -5.70
CA GLY A 154 13.22 15.38 -4.94
C GLY A 154 13.56 16.72 -5.62
N LYS A 155 13.14 16.91 -6.88
CA LYS A 155 13.35 18.14 -7.66
C LYS A 155 12.02 18.85 -7.89
N PRO A 156 11.59 19.75 -7.00
CA PRO A 156 10.38 20.54 -7.26
C PRO A 156 10.60 21.45 -8.48
N GLY A 157 9.78 21.29 -9.52
CA GLY A 157 9.65 22.30 -10.59
C GLY A 157 10.33 22.04 -11.93
N ILE A 158 10.88 20.84 -12.22
CA ILE A 158 11.37 20.51 -13.57
C ILE A 158 10.55 19.34 -14.12
N LEU A 159 9.50 19.67 -14.87
CA LEU A 159 8.91 18.75 -15.84
C LEU A 159 9.91 18.59 -16.98
N ASP A 160 10.80 17.60 -16.87
CA ASP A 160 11.68 17.27 -17.98
C ASP A 160 10.88 16.50 -19.04
N LEU A 161 10.30 17.24 -20.00
CA LEU A 161 9.61 16.70 -21.18
C LEU A 161 10.53 15.87 -22.09
N ASN A 162 11.82 15.74 -21.77
CA ASN A 162 12.82 15.07 -22.60
C ASN A 162 13.18 13.64 -22.16
N SER A 163 12.46 13.06 -21.19
CA SER A 163 12.60 11.62 -20.90
C SER A 163 12.04 10.79 -22.08
N PRO A 164 12.81 9.86 -22.67
CA PRO A 164 12.32 9.01 -23.75
C PRO A 164 11.20 8.12 -23.21
N ARG A 165 9.95 8.42 -23.62
CA ARG A 165 8.86 7.44 -23.48
C ARG A 165 9.29 6.15 -24.19
N PRO A 166 9.09 4.96 -23.61
CA PRO A 166 9.32 3.72 -24.34
C PRO A 166 8.42 3.72 -25.58
N ARG A 167 9.05 3.90 -26.75
CA ARG A 167 8.38 3.89 -28.06
C ARG A 167 8.06 2.43 -28.36
N ASN A 168 6.83 2.02 -28.07
CA ASN A 168 6.29 0.72 -28.45
C ASN A 168 6.32 0.62 -30.00
N PRO A 169 7.00 -0.36 -30.64
CA PRO A 169 7.08 -0.41 -32.11
C PRO A 169 5.86 -1.00 -32.83
N GLU A 170 4.78 -1.35 -32.14
CA GLU A 170 3.68 -2.15 -32.70
C GLU A 170 2.33 -1.43 -32.79
N PHE A 171 2.30 -0.25 -33.42
CA PHE A 171 1.05 0.20 -34.03
C PHE A 171 1.38 0.87 -35.37
N ARG A 172 1.29 0.08 -36.44
CA ARG A 172 1.11 0.60 -37.80
C ARG A 172 -0.38 0.93 -37.96
N PRO A 173 -0.79 2.20 -38.09
CA PRO A 173 -2.11 2.49 -38.61
C PRO A 173 -2.02 2.36 -40.13
N SER A 174 -2.65 1.31 -40.66
CA SER A 174 -3.00 1.24 -42.07
C SER A 174 -3.84 2.46 -42.44
N GLN A 175 -3.57 3.00 -43.63
CA GLN A 175 -4.37 4.03 -44.29
C GLN A 175 -5.85 3.63 -44.26
N ASP A 176 -6.72 4.54 -43.82
CA ASP A 176 -7.76 5.09 -44.69
C ASP A 176 -8.67 6.12 -43.97
N PHE A 177 -9.16 7.07 -44.78
CA PHE A 177 -10.32 7.98 -44.60
C PHE A 177 -10.23 9.25 -43.73
N GLY A 178 -10.01 10.38 -44.41
CA GLY A 178 -10.97 11.51 -44.44
C GLY A 178 -10.98 12.57 -43.32
N PRO A 179 -11.34 13.84 -43.61
CA PRO A 179 -10.96 15.00 -42.78
C PRO A 179 -12.11 15.53 -41.91
N SER A 180 -11.86 15.84 -40.62
CA SER A 180 -12.34 17.06 -39.96
C SER A 180 -12.03 17.15 -38.46
N SER A 181 -11.83 18.41 -38.05
CA SER A 181 -12.03 19.02 -36.74
C SER A 181 -11.19 18.53 -35.54
N ARG A 182 -9.98 19.09 -35.41
CA ARG A 182 -9.49 19.50 -34.09
C ARG A 182 -9.44 21.02 -34.01
N LEU A 183 -10.32 21.55 -33.16
CA LEU A 183 -10.40 22.94 -32.74
C LEU A 183 -9.10 23.32 -32.00
N THR A 184 -8.30 24.18 -32.60
CA THR A 184 -7.24 24.93 -31.92
C THR A 184 -7.81 26.30 -31.54
N LEU A 185 -7.96 26.56 -30.25
CA LEU A 185 -8.25 27.90 -29.74
C LEU A 185 -6.93 28.71 -29.80
N ASP A 186 -6.85 29.57 -30.81
CA ASP A 186 -5.79 30.58 -30.96
C ASP A 186 -6.13 31.78 -30.07
N LEU A 187 -5.25 32.06 -29.10
CA LEU A 187 -5.30 33.22 -28.22
C LEU A 187 -4.37 34.29 -28.80
N SER A 188 -4.83 34.97 -29.84
CA SER A 188 -4.13 36.14 -30.38
C SER A 188 -5.08 37.14 -31.05
N SER A 189 -6.00 37.72 -30.29
CA SER A 189 -6.59 39.02 -30.64
C SER A 189 -7.33 39.62 -29.45
N LEU A 190 -6.68 40.52 -28.72
CA LEU A 190 -7.40 41.56 -27.99
C LEU A 190 -6.69 42.90 -28.22
N GLY A 191 -7.36 43.71 -29.02
CA GLY A 191 -7.03 45.10 -29.27
C GLY A 191 -7.25 45.97 -28.02
N ARG A 192 -6.47 47.03 -28.00
CA ARG A 192 -6.52 48.21 -27.12
C ARG A 192 -7.86 48.96 -27.30
N PRO A 193 -8.46 49.51 -26.23
CA PRO A 193 -8.44 50.97 -25.99
C PRO A 193 -8.20 51.30 -24.49
N GLU A 194 -7.36 52.27 -24.15
CA GLU A 194 -7.64 53.72 -23.92
C GLU A 194 -8.56 54.04 -22.72
N SER A 195 -8.14 55.08 -22.00
CA SER A 195 -8.32 55.39 -20.59
C SER A 195 -9.58 56.20 -20.25
N SER A 196 -10.20 55.95 -19.09
CA SER A 196 -10.75 57.00 -18.22
C SER A 196 -11.01 56.48 -16.79
N SER A 197 -10.80 57.37 -15.83
CA SER A 197 -11.07 57.30 -14.40
C SER A 197 -12.51 56.90 -14.04
N GLU A 198 -12.69 56.14 -12.94
CA GLU A 198 -13.34 56.58 -11.67
C GLU A 198 -13.59 55.38 -10.74
N ALA A 199 -13.24 55.50 -9.46
CA ALA A 199 -13.72 54.62 -8.39
C ALA A 199 -15.15 55.06 -7.97
N PRO A 200 -16.03 54.18 -7.45
CA PRO A 200 -16.03 53.96 -6.00
C PRO A 200 -16.56 52.57 -5.52
N SER A 201 -16.27 52.21 -4.26
CA SER A 201 -17.06 51.23 -3.45
C SER A 201 -18.36 51.90 -2.91
N PRO A 202 -19.22 51.33 -2.03
CA PRO A 202 -19.41 49.96 -1.49
C PRO A 202 -20.90 49.49 -1.51
N ARG A 203 -21.23 48.25 -1.05
CA ARG A 203 -22.29 47.93 -0.04
C ARG A 203 -22.79 46.47 -0.03
N ARG A 204 -22.83 45.93 1.20
CA ARG A 204 -23.72 44.92 1.84
C ARG A 204 -25.01 44.52 1.07
N SER A 205 -25.38 43.23 1.07
CA SER A 205 -26.31 42.59 2.04
C SER A 205 -26.96 41.27 1.51
N GLY A 206 -27.00 40.24 2.37
CA GLY A 206 -28.20 39.39 2.58
C GLY A 206 -28.41 38.12 1.72
N PRO A 207 -29.19 37.14 2.22
CA PRO A 207 -29.03 35.70 1.96
C PRO A 207 -30.10 35.11 1.01
N VAL A 208 -29.84 33.91 0.44
CA VAL A 208 -30.86 33.12 -0.28
C VAL A 208 -30.82 31.64 0.15
N SER A 209 -32.02 31.12 0.31
CA SER A 209 -32.52 29.87 0.88
C SER A 209 -32.42 28.63 -0.03
N GLU A 210 -32.39 27.47 0.65
CA GLU A 210 -33.01 26.17 0.34
C GLU A 210 -32.99 25.57 -1.08
N GLY A 211 -32.44 24.34 -1.15
CA GLY A 211 -32.67 23.39 -2.23
C GLY A 211 -32.55 21.95 -1.72
N ARG A 212 -33.70 21.29 -1.50
CA ARG A 212 -33.84 19.85 -1.23
C ARG A 212 -33.56 19.04 -2.49
N TYR A 213 -32.79 17.96 -2.39
CA TYR A 213 -33.00 16.75 -3.21
C TYR A 213 -32.69 15.50 -2.38
N SER A 214 -33.72 14.69 -2.10
CA SER A 214 -33.59 13.33 -1.60
C SER A 214 -33.80 12.37 -2.77
N LEU A 215 -32.95 11.36 -2.91
CA LEU A 215 -33.19 10.23 -3.82
C LEU A 215 -32.98 8.93 -3.03
N SER A 216 -34.10 8.32 -2.66
CA SER A 216 -34.20 6.94 -2.20
C SER A 216 -34.15 5.99 -3.39
N VAL A 217 -33.28 4.99 -3.36
CA VAL A 217 -33.33 3.84 -4.28
C VAL A 217 -33.45 2.57 -3.44
N SER A 218 -34.66 2.04 -3.41
CA SER A 218 -34.98 0.70 -2.90
C SER A 218 -34.53 -0.33 -3.93
N ARG A 219 -33.75 -1.33 -3.51
CA ARG A 219 -33.56 -2.58 -4.28
C ARG A 219 -33.67 -3.78 -3.35
N GLN A 220 -34.81 -4.44 -3.43
CA GLN A 220 -35.09 -5.75 -2.86
C GLN A 220 -34.26 -6.81 -3.61
N LEU A 221 -33.55 -7.70 -2.91
CA LEU A 221 -33.06 -8.96 -3.45
C LEU A 221 -33.33 -10.07 -2.42
N HIS A 222 -33.97 -11.14 -2.91
CA HIS A 222 -34.32 -12.36 -2.18
C HIS A 222 -33.10 -13.25 -1.89
N PRO A 223 -33.19 -14.18 -0.90
CA PRO A 223 -32.08 -15.01 -0.45
C PRO A 223 -31.90 -16.26 -1.33
N ILE A 224 -30.65 -16.71 -1.46
CA ILE A 224 -30.29 -18.02 -2.01
C ILE A 224 -29.59 -18.79 -0.88
N GLU A 225 -30.26 -19.83 -0.38
CA GLU A 225 -29.67 -20.92 0.39
C GLU A 225 -29.11 -22.00 -0.56
N GLU A 226 -28.35 -22.95 0.02
CA GLU A 226 -27.60 -24.07 -0.57
C GLU A 226 -26.13 -23.73 -0.93
N GLY A 227 -25.10 -24.47 -0.51
CA GLY A 227 -25.02 -25.75 0.18
C GLY A 227 -23.54 -26.04 0.45
N ASN A 228 -23.24 -26.56 1.64
CA ASN A 228 -21.97 -26.41 2.35
C ASN A 228 -21.14 -27.72 2.34
N GLU A 229 -21.07 -28.44 1.22
CA GLU A 229 -20.50 -29.81 1.19
C GLU A 229 -19.01 -29.89 0.83
N LEU A 230 -18.43 -28.91 0.13
CA LEU A 230 -17.01 -28.98 -0.27
C LEU A 230 -16.01 -28.67 0.86
N VAL A 231 -16.46 -28.04 1.96
CA VAL A 231 -15.60 -27.66 3.09
C VAL A 231 -15.40 -28.82 4.09
N GLN A 232 -16.32 -29.78 4.13
CA GLN A 232 -16.19 -30.94 5.02
C GLN A 232 -15.27 -32.02 4.46
N ILE A 233 -15.17 -32.17 3.14
CA ILE A 233 -14.31 -33.17 2.51
C ILE A 233 -12.82 -32.80 2.69
N ALA A 234 -12.47 -31.52 2.53
CA ALA A 234 -11.09 -31.04 2.70
C ALA A 234 -10.57 -31.10 4.16
N SER A 235 -11.46 -31.20 5.15
CA SER A 235 -11.08 -31.25 6.56
C SER A 235 -10.84 -32.67 7.08
N ARG A 236 -11.26 -33.70 6.32
CA ARG A 236 -11.12 -35.11 6.72
C ARG A 236 -9.84 -35.75 6.15
N GLU A 237 -9.39 -35.31 4.98
CA GLU A 237 -8.18 -35.85 4.32
C GLU A 237 -6.88 -35.36 4.98
N VAL A 238 -6.90 -34.19 5.63
CA VAL A 238 -5.72 -33.60 6.30
C VAL A 238 -5.45 -34.22 7.69
N LEU A 239 -6.37 -35.00 8.24
CA LEU A 239 -6.23 -35.64 9.56
C LEU A 239 -5.68 -37.07 9.52
N GLU A 240 -5.62 -37.73 8.35
CA GLU A 240 -5.10 -39.09 8.22
C GLU A 240 -3.61 -39.16 7.80
N MET A 241 -2.96 -38.03 7.51
CA MET A 241 -1.52 -37.98 7.22
C MET A 241 -0.71 -37.49 8.42
N GLN A 242 -0.44 -38.37 9.39
CA GLN A 242 0.66 -38.22 10.33
C GLN A 242 1.58 -39.45 10.23
N PRO A 243 2.88 -39.29 9.90
CA PRO A 243 3.81 -40.41 9.96
C PRO A 243 4.22 -40.68 11.42
N SER A 244 4.07 -41.93 11.83
CA SER A 244 4.62 -42.46 13.08
C SER A 244 6.14 -42.46 13.04
N PHE A 245 6.78 -41.53 13.77
CA PHE A 245 8.21 -41.63 14.07
C PHE A 245 8.42 -42.61 15.22
N SER A 246 8.85 -43.82 14.88
CA SER A 246 9.40 -44.81 15.82
C SER A 246 10.80 -44.39 16.27
N LEU A 247 10.97 -44.22 17.58
CA LEU A 247 12.27 -44.16 18.25
C LEU A 247 12.95 -45.54 18.17
N VAL A 248 14.19 -45.56 17.67
CA VAL A 248 15.10 -46.71 17.79
C VAL A 248 16.22 -46.31 18.74
N ASN A 249 16.45 -47.17 19.75
CA ASN A 249 17.54 -47.13 20.73
C ASN A 249 18.92 -47.14 20.08
#